data_AF-A0A143ZVT2-F1
#
_entry.id   AF-A0A143ZVT2-F1
#
_cell.length_a   1.000
_cell.length_b   1.000
_cell.length_c   1.000
_cell.angle_alpha   90.00
_cell.angle_beta   90.00
_cell.angle_gamma   90.00
#
_symmetry.space_group_name_H-M   'P 1'
#
loop_
_entity.id
_entity.type
_entity.pdbx_description
1 polymer ?
#
loop_
_entity_poly.entity_id
_entity_poly.type
_entity_poly.pdbx_seq_one_letter_code
_entity_poly.pdbx_strand_id
1 'polypeptide(L)'
;MNNICIYDFVTKFNKSELRKRMVPQELVSGWPCIQKVGKTLCITIPYYSRLLGREKTALYPLFCSVTLPLGNPDRVLDFTIYPYQKEWRDLDYTKPAGYFKHEALADVKTKEEYAALCKELYGYYDKMVEAILNKRPFQEEKEMIALFSRLMEPGHYPQYLRINKKFYAYFCHL
;
A
#
# COMPACT_ATOMS: atom_id res chain seq x y z
N MET A 1 2.16 -19.20 17.59
CA MET A 1 1.40 -18.37 16.62
C MET A 1 2.27 -18.20 15.39
N ASN A 2 1.75 -18.46 14.19
CA ASN A 2 2.54 -18.33 12.97
C ASN A 2 3.05 -16.88 12.84
N ASN A 3 4.36 -16.72 12.64
CA ASN A 3 4.96 -15.42 12.42
C ASN A 3 4.46 -14.92 11.04
N ILE A 4 3.58 -13.92 11.02
CA ILE A 4 3.02 -13.38 9.77
C ILE A 4 4.02 -12.34 9.24
N CYS A 5 4.72 -12.69 8.17
CA CYS A 5 5.54 -11.74 7.39
C CYS A 5 4.67 -11.09 6.32
N ILE A 6 4.38 -9.80 6.48
CA ILE A 6 3.54 -8.99 5.61
C ILE A 6 4.20 -8.79 4.24
N TYR A 7 5.52 -8.62 4.19
CA TYR A 7 6.24 -8.57 2.92
C TYR A 7 6.02 -9.84 2.10
N ASP A 8 6.19 -11.01 2.72
CA ASP A 8 5.98 -12.29 2.06
C ASP A 8 4.52 -12.52 1.72
N PHE A 9 3.60 -12.10 2.58
CA PHE A 9 2.16 -12.18 2.33
C PHE A 9 1.79 -11.44 1.05
N VAL A 10 2.16 -10.15 0.95
CA VAL A 10 1.88 -9.30 -0.21
C VAL A 10 2.60 -9.83 -1.45
N THR A 11 3.87 -10.25 -1.32
CA THR A 11 4.65 -10.80 -2.43
C THR A 11 4.07 -12.10 -2.98
N LYS A 12 3.63 -13.01 -2.10
CA LYS A 12 2.96 -14.26 -2.50
C LYS A 12 1.63 -13.97 -3.16
N PHE A 13 0.82 -13.07 -2.60
CA PHE A 13 -0.44 -12.67 -3.21
C PHE A 13 -0.24 -12.07 -4.60
N ASN A 14 0.70 -11.14 -4.76
CA ASN A 14 1.01 -10.51 -6.04
C ASN A 14 1.46 -11.51 -7.13
N LYS A 15 1.98 -12.67 -6.75
CA LYS A 15 2.39 -13.76 -7.66
C LYS A 15 1.29 -14.83 -7.85
N SER A 16 0.21 -14.77 -7.07
CA SER A 16 -0.85 -15.78 -7.07
C SER A 16 -1.71 -15.74 -8.33
N GLU A 17 -2.32 -16.88 -8.67
CA GLU A 17 -3.33 -16.97 -9.74
C GLU A 17 -4.57 -16.12 -9.43
N LEU A 18 -4.91 -15.98 -8.15
CA LEU A 18 -6.03 -15.14 -7.71
C LEU A 18 -5.81 -13.68 -8.10
N ARG A 19 -4.63 -13.10 -7.81
CA ARG A 19 -4.28 -11.75 -8.27
C ARG A 19 -4.33 -11.66 -9.78
N LYS A 20 -3.82 -12.67 -10.50
CA LYS A 20 -3.79 -12.65 -11.97
C LYS A 20 -5.19 -12.58 -12.60
N ARG A 21 -6.18 -13.22 -11.98
CA ARG A 21 -7.57 -13.23 -12.43
C ARG A 21 -8.33 -11.95 -12.11
N MET A 22 -7.99 -11.27 -11.01
CA MET A 22 -8.78 -10.16 -10.49
C MET A 22 -8.19 -8.78 -10.80
N VAL A 23 -6.87 -8.65 -10.75
CA VAL A 23 -6.17 -7.36 -10.88
C VAL A 23 -5.56 -7.28 -12.28
N PRO A 24 -5.81 -6.20 -13.05
CA PRO A 24 -5.14 -6.00 -14.33
C PRO A 24 -3.61 -6.09 -14.19
N GLN A 25 -2.97 -6.76 -15.15
CA GLN A 25 -1.59 -7.22 -14.98
C GLN A 25 -0.58 -6.07 -14.92
N GLU A 26 -0.88 -4.98 -15.63
CA GLU A 26 -0.10 -3.75 -15.71
C GLU A 26 -0.04 -2.97 -14.38
N LEU A 27 -0.95 -3.25 -13.44
CA LEU A 27 -0.99 -2.54 -12.17
C LEU A 27 0.08 -3.05 -11.20
N VAL A 28 0.70 -2.12 -10.49
CA VAL A 28 1.63 -2.41 -9.40
C VAL A 28 0.96 -2.19 -8.05
N SER A 29 1.40 -2.92 -7.03
CA SER A 29 0.90 -2.73 -5.67
C SER A 29 1.44 -1.44 -5.06
N GLY A 30 0.56 -0.67 -4.43
CA GLY A 30 0.90 0.44 -3.56
C GLY A 30 1.01 0.04 -2.09
N TRP A 31 1.03 1.05 -1.22
CA TRP A 31 1.17 0.87 0.22
C TRP A 31 -0.08 0.26 0.87
N PRO A 32 0.02 -0.91 1.50
CA PRO A 32 -1.13 -1.55 2.10
C PRO A 32 -1.57 -0.84 3.39
N CYS A 33 -2.81 -1.06 3.82
CA CYS A 33 -3.22 -0.72 5.19
C CYS A 33 -3.64 -1.97 5.95
N ILE A 34 -3.37 -1.96 7.26
CA ILE A 34 -3.83 -2.99 8.19
C ILE A 34 -5.09 -2.48 8.88
N GLN A 35 -6.15 -3.28 8.85
CA GLN A 35 -7.43 -2.91 9.44
C GLN A 35 -8.17 -4.11 10.00
N LYS A 36 -9.06 -3.86 10.97
CA LYS A 36 -10.00 -4.88 11.46
C LYS A 36 -11.32 -4.74 10.69
N VAL A 37 -11.74 -5.83 10.05
CA VAL A 37 -13.07 -5.97 9.47
C VAL A 37 -13.85 -6.92 10.37
N GLY A 38 -14.76 -6.36 11.17
CA GLY A 38 -15.37 -7.10 12.29
C GLY A 38 -14.31 -7.58 13.28
N LYS A 39 -14.20 -8.90 13.46
CA LYS A 39 -13.20 -9.53 14.35
C LYS A 39 -11.92 -9.96 13.63
N THR A 40 -11.85 -9.81 12.30
CA THR A 40 -10.76 -10.33 11.48
C THR A 40 -9.75 -9.25 11.15
N LEU A 41 -8.48 -9.50 11.41
CA LEU A 41 -7.39 -8.63 10.98
C LEU A 41 -7.12 -8.87 9.49
N CYS A 42 -7.20 -7.79 8.72
CA CYS A 42 -7.13 -7.79 7.27
C CYS A 42 -6.06 -6.82 6.78
N ILE A 43 -5.61 -7.06 5.56
CA ILE A 43 -4.76 -6.17 4.79
C ILE A 43 -5.50 -5.76 3.53
N THR A 44 -5.51 -4.46 3.23
CA THR A 44 -6.00 -3.93 1.96
C THR A 44 -4.82 -3.47 1.14
N ILE A 45 -4.67 -4.02 -0.07
CA ILE A 45 -3.58 -3.75 -0.98
C ILE A 45 -4.15 -2.94 -2.15
N PRO A 46 -3.81 -1.65 -2.27
CA PRO A 46 -4.19 -0.84 -3.43
C PRO A 46 -3.27 -1.09 -4.61
N TYR A 47 -3.79 -0.82 -5.81
CA TYR A 47 -3.11 -1.02 -7.07
C TYR A 47 -3.28 0.19 -7.98
N TYR A 48 -2.23 0.53 -8.74
CA TYR A 48 -2.22 1.63 -9.69
C TYR A 48 -1.29 1.32 -10.87
N SER A 49 -1.44 2.02 -11.98
CA SER A 49 -0.53 1.89 -13.13
C SER A 49 0.60 2.92 -13.03
N ARG A 50 1.77 2.55 -13.56
CA ARG A 50 2.90 3.46 -13.72
C ARG A 50 3.45 3.37 -15.12
N LEU A 51 3.91 4.49 -15.66
CA LEU A 51 4.52 4.56 -16.98
C LEU A 51 5.93 5.14 -16.84
N LEU A 52 6.93 4.37 -17.31
CA LEU A 52 8.31 4.84 -17.33
C LEU A 52 8.47 5.90 -18.42
N GLY A 53 8.65 7.15 -18.02
CA GLY A 53 9.03 8.25 -18.92
C GLY A 53 10.54 8.37 -19.09
N ARG A 54 10.97 9.31 -19.94
CA ARG A 54 12.40 9.57 -20.19
C ARG A 54 13.16 10.07 -18.95
N GLU A 55 12.51 10.89 -18.12
CA GLU A 55 13.14 11.50 -16.93
C GLU A 55 12.51 11.05 -15.61
N LYS A 56 11.19 10.85 -15.59
CA LYS A 56 10.42 10.48 -14.40
C LYS A 56 9.44 9.36 -14.73
N THR A 57 9.10 8.56 -13.72
CA THR A 57 8.04 7.57 -13.82
C THR A 57 6.72 8.23 -13.45
N ALA A 58 5.79 8.33 -14.39
CA ALA A 58 4.45 8.82 -14.12
C ALA A 58 3.67 7.78 -13.31
N LEU A 59 3.00 8.23 -12.25
CA LEU A 59 2.16 7.40 -11.40
C LEU A 59 0.71 7.83 -11.60
N TYR A 60 -0.16 6.91 -12.03
CA TYR A 60 -1.57 7.19 -12.27
C TYR A 60 -2.40 6.99 -10.99
N PRO A 61 -3.64 7.50 -10.93
CA PRO A 61 -4.52 7.28 -9.79
C PRO A 61 -4.64 5.80 -9.37
N LEU A 62 -4.85 5.57 -8.07
CA LEU A 62 -5.21 4.27 -7.53
C LEU A 62 -6.45 3.77 -8.26
N PHE A 63 -6.37 2.57 -8.81
CA PHE A 63 -7.36 2.00 -9.71
C PHE A 63 -8.26 0.97 -9.03
N CYS A 64 -7.69 0.10 -8.22
CA CYS A 64 -8.45 -0.86 -7.43
C CYS A 64 -7.75 -1.22 -6.11
N SER A 65 -8.42 -1.94 -5.24
CA SER A 65 -7.78 -2.62 -4.11
C SER A 65 -8.38 -4.00 -3.86
N VAL A 66 -7.59 -4.85 -3.22
CA VAL A 66 -8.02 -6.16 -2.72
C VAL A 66 -7.86 -6.17 -1.21
N THR A 67 -8.89 -6.60 -0.49
CA THR A 67 -8.84 -6.83 0.96
C THR A 67 -8.81 -8.33 1.26
N LEU A 68 -7.79 -8.74 2.01
CA LEU A 68 -7.51 -10.13 2.36
C LEU A 68 -7.42 -10.29 3.89
N PRO A 69 -7.93 -11.37 4.48
CA PRO A 69 -7.69 -11.68 5.87
C PRO A 69 -6.26 -12.21 6.03
N LEU A 70 -5.51 -11.69 7.01
CA LEU A 70 -4.12 -12.08 7.22
C LEU A 70 -3.95 -13.58 7.52
N GLY A 71 -4.98 -14.21 8.11
CA GLY A 71 -4.98 -15.65 8.41
C GLY A 71 -5.40 -16.57 7.26
N ASN A 72 -5.88 -16.03 6.13
CA ASN A 72 -6.33 -16.83 4.99
C ASN A 72 -6.22 -16.04 3.67
N PRO A 73 -5.03 -15.96 3.05
CA PRO A 73 -4.80 -15.18 1.83
C PRO A 73 -5.56 -15.67 0.60
N ASP A 74 -6.08 -16.91 0.61
CA ASP A 74 -6.83 -17.48 -0.52
C ASP A 74 -8.28 -17.00 -0.58
N ARG A 75 -8.73 -16.27 0.46
CA ARG A 75 -10.07 -15.68 0.51
C ARG A 75 -10.01 -14.18 0.30
N VAL A 76 -10.63 -13.70 -0.76
CA VAL A 76 -10.91 -12.27 -0.91
C VAL A 76 -12.13 -11.90 -0.07
N LEU A 77 -11.98 -10.86 0.76
CA LEU A 77 -13.10 -10.27 1.51
C LEU A 77 -13.75 -9.13 0.75
N ASP A 78 -12.95 -8.32 0.05
CA ASP A 78 -13.42 -7.22 -0.77
C ASP A 78 -12.51 -7.01 -1.98
N PHE A 79 -13.12 -6.62 -3.10
CA PHE A 79 -12.41 -6.15 -4.29
C PHE A 79 -13.14 -4.93 -4.84
N THR A 80 -12.51 -3.77 -4.72
CA THR A 80 -13.10 -2.50 -5.12
C THR A 80 -12.38 -1.95 -6.33
N ILE A 81 -13.11 -1.68 -7.43
CA ILE A 81 -12.62 -0.95 -8.59
C ILE A 81 -13.09 0.51 -8.46
N TYR A 82 -12.14 1.42 -8.26
CA TYR A 82 -12.41 2.80 -7.89
C TYR A 82 -13.10 3.63 -8.97
N PRO A 83 -12.75 3.57 -10.27
CA PRO A 83 -13.45 4.33 -11.32
C PRO A 83 -14.98 4.16 -11.34
N TYR A 84 -15.50 3.04 -10.82
CA TYR A 84 -16.93 2.75 -10.78
C TYR A 84 -17.62 3.20 -9.48
N GLN A 85 -16.85 3.65 -8.47
CA GLN A 85 -17.37 4.16 -7.21
C GLN A 85 -17.69 5.65 -7.31
N LYS A 86 -18.77 6.09 -6.66
CA LYS A 86 -19.23 7.49 -6.73
C LYS A 86 -18.19 8.46 -6.17
N GLU A 87 -17.49 8.05 -5.12
CA GLU A 87 -16.52 8.83 -4.35
C GLU A 87 -15.18 9.02 -5.09
N TRP A 88 -15.04 8.49 -6.29
CA TRP A 88 -13.80 8.46 -7.08
C TRP A 88 -13.98 9.04 -8.49
N ARG A 89 -15.20 9.47 -8.84
CA ARG A 89 -15.53 9.98 -10.19
C ARG A 89 -14.90 11.33 -10.53
N ASP A 90 -14.41 12.05 -9.52
CA ASP A 90 -13.70 13.32 -9.68
C ASP A 90 -12.24 13.15 -10.14
N LEU A 91 -11.70 11.92 -10.13
CA LEU A 91 -10.35 11.66 -10.58
C LEU A 91 -10.29 11.44 -12.10
N ASP A 92 -9.28 12.05 -12.73
CA ASP A 92 -8.95 11.82 -14.13
C ASP A 92 -7.92 10.68 -14.26
N TYR A 93 -8.40 9.47 -14.56
CA TYR A 93 -7.58 8.27 -14.72
C TYR A 93 -6.69 8.29 -15.97
N THR A 94 -6.83 9.28 -16.85
CA THR A 94 -5.97 9.44 -18.04
C THR A 94 -4.74 10.29 -17.78
N LYS A 95 -4.66 10.94 -16.60
CA LYS A 95 -3.55 11.81 -16.21
C LYS A 95 -2.77 11.22 -15.03
N PRO A 96 -1.45 11.49 -14.95
CA PRO A 96 -0.67 11.15 -13.78
C PRO A 96 -1.19 11.87 -12.53
N ALA A 97 -1.31 11.13 -11.43
CA ALA A 97 -1.56 11.66 -10.10
C ALA A 97 -0.27 12.19 -9.45
N GLY A 98 0.90 11.67 -9.83
CA GLY A 98 2.20 12.05 -9.30
C GLY A 98 3.35 11.51 -10.14
N TYR A 99 4.58 11.76 -9.70
CA TYR A 99 5.78 11.35 -10.44
C TYR A 99 6.87 10.86 -9.50
N PHE A 100 7.35 9.65 -9.76
CA PHE A 100 8.52 9.11 -9.08
C PHE A 100 9.80 9.52 -9.83
N LYS A 101 10.86 9.99 -9.17
CA LYS A 101 11.00 10.22 -7.71
C LYS A 101 10.45 11.60 -7.30
N HIS A 102 9.70 11.64 -6.19
CA HIS A 102 9.34 12.89 -5.52
C HIS A 102 10.47 13.42 -4.64
N GLU A 103 10.32 14.66 -4.15
CA GLU A 103 11.37 15.42 -3.48
C GLU A 103 11.96 14.71 -2.24
N ALA A 104 11.12 14.08 -1.42
CA ALA A 104 11.56 13.37 -0.20
C ALA A 104 12.43 12.11 -0.48
N LEU A 105 12.53 11.71 -1.75
CA LEU A 105 13.40 10.62 -2.24
C LEU A 105 14.52 11.12 -3.15
N ALA A 106 14.78 12.43 -3.21
CA ALA A 106 15.82 13.01 -4.06
C ALA A 106 17.24 12.52 -3.71
N ASP A 107 17.47 12.18 -2.43
CA ASP A 107 18.74 11.65 -1.93
C ASP A 107 18.93 10.15 -2.21
N VAL A 108 17.86 9.43 -2.57
CA VAL A 108 17.92 8.02 -2.94
C VAL A 108 18.43 7.91 -4.38
N LYS A 109 19.61 7.34 -4.58
CA LYS A 109 20.29 7.27 -5.88
C LYS A 109 20.02 5.95 -6.58
N THR A 110 20.04 4.84 -5.86
CA THR A 110 19.97 3.50 -6.45
C THR A 110 18.60 2.85 -6.25
N LYS A 111 18.35 1.77 -7.01
CA LYS A 111 17.13 0.97 -6.87
C LYS A 111 17.18 0.16 -5.57
N GLU A 112 18.38 -0.27 -5.19
CA GLU A 112 18.69 -1.09 -4.03
C GLU A 112 18.44 -0.30 -2.73
N GLU A 113 18.84 0.98 -2.68
CA GLU A 113 18.52 1.89 -1.57
C GLU A 113 17.00 2.05 -1.40
N TYR A 114 16.28 2.29 -2.50
CA TYR A 114 14.81 2.39 -2.44
C TYR A 114 14.18 1.07 -1.97
N ALA A 115 14.66 -0.07 -2.46
CA ALA A 115 14.19 -1.39 -2.06
C ALA A 115 14.45 -1.66 -0.57
N ALA A 116 15.58 -1.20 -0.03
CA ALA A 116 15.90 -1.30 1.39
C ALA A 116 14.91 -0.51 2.26
N LEU A 117 14.59 0.73 1.89
CA LEU A 117 13.57 1.54 2.57
C LEU A 117 12.19 0.86 2.53
N CYS A 118 11.81 0.33 1.37
CA CYS A 118 10.55 -0.42 1.23
C CYS A 118 10.53 -1.64 2.17
N LYS A 119 11.64 -2.40 2.22
CA LYS A 119 11.76 -3.59 3.07
C LYS A 119 11.71 -3.21 4.55
N GLU A 120 12.37 -2.12 4.94
CA GLU A 120 12.33 -1.60 6.31
C GLU A 120 10.89 -1.23 6.72
N LEU A 121 10.16 -0.53 5.83
CA LEU A 121 8.76 -0.21 6.05
C LEU A 121 7.91 -1.47 6.27
N TYR A 122 8.08 -2.50 5.44
CA TYR A 122 7.41 -3.79 5.65
C TYR A 122 7.79 -4.47 6.98
N GLY A 123 9.03 -4.28 7.46
CA GLY A 123 9.43 -4.70 8.79
C GLY A 123 8.63 -4.02 9.91
N TYR A 124 8.27 -2.74 9.75
CA TYR A 124 7.36 -2.07 10.69
C TYR A 124 5.93 -2.62 10.62
N TYR A 125 5.44 -2.99 9.42
CA TYR A 125 4.16 -3.67 9.29
C TYR A 125 4.13 -5.01 10.06
N ASP A 126 5.20 -5.80 9.98
CA ASP A 126 5.32 -7.08 10.69
C ASP A 126 5.23 -6.86 12.21
N LYS A 127 6.03 -5.91 12.73
CA LYS A 127 6.02 -5.54 14.16
C LYS A 127 4.67 -5.00 14.62
N MET A 128 4.01 -4.18 13.81
CA MET A 128 2.67 -3.65 14.09
C MET A 128 1.63 -4.78 14.17
N VAL A 129 1.64 -5.71 13.21
CA VAL A 129 0.72 -6.86 13.21
C VAL A 129 0.97 -7.76 14.41
N GLU A 130 2.24 -8.04 14.73
CA GLU A 130 2.62 -8.79 15.92
C GLU A 130 2.10 -8.10 17.20
N ALA A 131 2.26 -6.78 17.31
CA ALA A 131 1.77 -6.01 18.44
C ALA A 131 0.23 -6.09 18.58
N ILE A 132 -0.50 -5.96 17.48
CA ILE A 132 -1.97 -6.10 17.43
C ILE A 132 -2.40 -7.50 17.89
N LEU A 133 -1.75 -8.55 17.39
CA LEU A 133 -2.08 -9.94 17.72
C LEU A 133 -1.80 -10.26 19.20
N ASN A 134 -0.72 -9.72 19.75
CA ASN A 134 -0.35 -9.87 21.15
C ASN A 134 -1.04 -8.86 22.08
N LYS A 135 -1.93 -8.00 21.55
CA LYS A 135 -2.64 -6.95 22.28
C LYS A 135 -1.71 -6.03 23.07
N ARG A 136 -0.53 -5.74 22.52
CA ARG A 136 0.45 -4.79 23.08
C ARG A 136 0.53 -3.52 22.22
N PRO A 137 0.97 -2.39 22.79
CA PRO A 137 1.22 -1.19 21.99
C PRO A 137 2.37 -1.40 21.00
N PHE A 138 2.24 -0.85 19.79
CA PHE A 138 3.31 -0.81 18.80
C PHE A 138 4.33 0.27 19.21
N GLN A 139 5.62 -0.09 19.27
CA GLN A 139 6.66 0.79 19.86
C GLN A 139 7.35 1.66 18.82
N GLU A 140 7.55 1.15 17.60
CA GLU A 140 8.28 1.81 16.52
C GLU A 140 7.39 2.70 15.65
N GLU A 141 6.38 3.32 16.28
CA GLU A 141 5.39 4.13 15.61
C GLU A 141 6.01 5.36 14.95
N LYS A 142 6.92 6.05 15.64
CA LYS A 142 7.54 7.28 15.15
C LYS A 142 8.42 7.02 13.93
N GLU A 143 9.21 5.95 13.97
CA GLU A 143 10.08 5.50 12.90
C GLU A 143 9.25 5.08 11.69
N MET A 144 8.17 4.32 11.91
CA MET A 144 7.22 3.96 10.86
C MET A 144 6.58 5.20 10.23
N ILE A 145 6.10 6.18 11.03
CA ILE A 145 5.49 7.41 10.52
C ILE A 145 6.48 8.18 9.64
N ALA A 146 7.72 8.36 10.10
CA ALA A 146 8.74 9.09 9.36
C ALA A 146 9.04 8.42 8.01
N LEU A 147 9.26 7.10 8.02
CA LEU A 147 9.56 6.33 6.82
C LEU A 147 8.36 6.26 5.87
N PHE A 148 7.16 6.04 6.39
CA PHE A 148 5.94 5.94 5.61
C PHE A 148 5.60 7.27 4.94
N SER A 149 5.74 8.39 5.66
CA SER A 149 5.57 9.73 5.10
C SER A 149 6.60 10.01 4.01
N ARG A 150 7.86 9.64 4.23
CA ARG A 150 8.91 9.78 3.21
C ARG A 150 8.62 8.99 1.93
N LEU A 151 8.13 7.76 2.07
CA LEU A 151 7.86 6.86 0.93
C LEU A 151 6.52 7.12 0.23
N MET A 152 5.59 7.84 0.87
CA MET A 152 4.30 8.16 0.28
C MET A 152 4.46 9.19 -0.84
N GLU A 153 3.90 8.89 -2.01
CA GLU A 153 3.82 9.88 -3.09
C GLU A 153 2.74 10.92 -2.73
N PRO A 154 3.07 12.23 -2.70
CA PRO A 154 2.11 13.28 -2.33
C PRO A 154 0.85 13.29 -3.21
N GLY A 155 1.01 13.03 -4.50
CA GLY A 155 -0.10 12.95 -5.46
C GLY A 155 -1.07 11.79 -5.23
N HIS A 156 -0.61 10.70 -4.60
CA HIS A 156 -1.47 9.57 -4.23
C HIS A 156 -2.09 9.71 -2.84
N TYR A 157 -1.48 10.49 -1.94
CA TYR A 157 -1.92 10.56 -0.55
C TYR A 157 -3.42 10.89 -0.37
N PRO A 158 -4.02 11.87 -1.08
CA PRO A 158 -5.45 12.12 -0.99
C PRO A 158 -6.32 10.91 -1.35
N GLN A 159 -5.83 10.05 -2.25
CA GLN A 159 -6.54 8.83 -2.67
C GLN A 159 -6.41 7.73 -1.62
N TYR A 160 -5.22 7.58 -1.01
CA TYR A 160 -5.03 6.68 0.13
C TYR A 160 -5.98 7.02 1.29
N LEU A 161 -6.18 8.30 1.59
CA LEU A 161 -7.15 8.75 2.59
C LEU A 161 -8.60 8.30 2.28
N ARG A 162 -8.98 8.17 1.01
CA ARG A 162 -10.30 7.65 0.61
C ARG A 162 -10.44 6.14 0.84
N ILE A 163 -9.33 5.39 0.82
CA ILE A 163 -9.32 3.94 1.09
C ILE A 163 -9.48 3.67 2.58
N ASN A 164 -8.65 4.30 3.41
CA ASN A 164 -8.73 4.15 4.86
C ASN A 164 -8.19 5.39 5.58
N LYS A 165 -9.05 6.39 5.75
CA LYS A 165 -8.67 7.65 6.40
C LYS A 165 -7.99 7.44 7.75
N LYS A 166 -8.50 6.52 8.57
CA LYS A 166 -7.95 6.28 9.92
C LYS A 166 -6.51 5.79 9.89
N PHE A 167 -6.19 4.84 9.02
CA PHE A 167 -4.84 4.29 8.91
C PHE A 167 -3.89 5.31 8.28
N TYR A 168 -4.23 5.83 7.10
CA TYR A 168 -3.30 6.65 6.34
C TYR A 168 -3.10 8.04 6.96
N ALA A 169 -4.12 8.65 7.57
CA ALA A 169 -3.95 9.93 8.27
C ALA A 169 -3.12 9.80 9.55
N TYR A 170 -3.05 8.59 10.14
CA TYR A 170 -2.26 8.33 11.34
C TYR A 170 -0.78 8.09 11.03
N PHE A 171 -0.50 7.36 9.96
CA PHE A 171 0.87 6.95 9.63
C PHE A 171 1.58 7.85 8.62
N CYS A 172 0.86 8.73 7.91
CA CYS A 172 1.44 9.56 6.87
C CYS A 172 1.10 11.04 7.13
N HIS A 173 2.14 11.83 7.39
CA HIS A 173 2.08 13.27 7.67
C HIS A 173 2.83 14.02 6.56
N LEU A 174 2.15 14.20 5.42
CA LEU A 174 2.60 15.03 4.29
C LEU A 174 2.05 16.44 4.37
#